data_AF-A0A351Z8W7-F1
#
_entry.id   AF-A0A351Z8W7-F1
#
_cell.length_a   1.000
_cell.length_b   1.000
_cell.length_c   1.000
_cell.angle_alpha   90.00
_cell.angle_beta   90.00
_cell.angle_gamma   90.00
#
_symmetry.space_group_name_H-M   'P 1'
#
loop_
_entity.id
_entity.type
_entity.pdbx_description
1 polymer ?
#
loop_
_entity_poly.entity_id
_entity_poly.type
_entity_poly.pdbx_seq_one_letter_code
_entity_poly.pdbx_strand_id
1 'polypeptide(L)'
;MIAKLGRRRVLIAILITGVLWGSGCATLGPVYTKADKIPEDHGLVYIYRPSGFIGGGVAYDVKVGETVVTTLHSGGYYPYFSKPGEVEFWAKTESRSAVTIDVMTGKVYYLKGTVGVGFFVGRPHLTVVPEEVGEKEISDCKLIPESK
;
A
#
# COMPACT_ATOMS: atom_id res chain seq x y z
N MET A 1 62.01 -1.14 43.97
CA MET A 1 60.56 -1.17 44.23
C MET A 1 59.89 -0.16 43.30
N ILE A 2 58.99 -0.63 42.42
CA ILE A 2 57.96 0.09 41.63
C ILE A 2 58.35 1.32 40.78
N ALA A 3 58.48 1.07 39.47
CA ALA A 3 58.35 2.08 38.42
C ALA A 3 56.87 2.40 38.14
N LYS A 4 56.51 3.69 37.98
CA LYS A 4 55.28 4.12 37.31
C LYS A 4 55.55 5.36 36.46
N LEU A 5 55.79 5.11 35.17
CA LEU A 5 55.87 6.11 34.11
C LEU A 5 54.44 6.51 33.70
N GLY A 6 53.97 7.67 34.15
CA GLY A 6 52.66 8.22 33.83
C GLY A 6 52.62 8.79 32.42
N ARG A 7 52.18 7.97 31.45
CA ARG A 7 51.91 8.39 30.06
C ARG A 7 50.40 8.40 29.85
N ARG A 8 49.69 9.44 30.32
CA ARG A 8 48.27 9.64 29.98
C ARG A 8 48.18 10.47 28.71
N ARG A 9 48.19 9.76 27.58
CA ARG A 9 47.85 10.30 26.26
C ARG A 9 46.39 10.73 26.29
N VAL A 10 46.15 12.03 26.13
CA VAL A 10 44.83 12.59 25.87
C VAL A 10 44.37 12.04 24.52
N LEU A 11 43.46 11.07 24.54
CA LEU A 11 42.81 10.56 23.33
C LEU A 11 41.66 11.52 23.00
N ILE A 12 41.88 12.29 21.94
CA ILE A 12 40.91 13.19 21.31
C ILE A 12 39.74 12.34 20.80
N ALA A 13 38.55 12.59 21.33
CA ALA A 13 37.29 12.04 20.84
C ALA A 13 36.92 12.68 19.50
N ILE A 14 36.73 11.87 18.45
CA ILE A 14 36.18 12.30 17.17
C ILE A 14 34.92 11.49 16.85
N LEU A 15 33.79 12.18 17.05
CA LEU A 15 32.53 12.15 16.30
C LEU A 15 32.42 11.16 15.11
N ILE A 16 31.55 10.16 15.25
CA ILE A 16 30.70 9.67 14.16
C ILE A 16 29.26 9.61 14.69
N THR A 17 28.63 10.78 14.76
CA THR A 17 27.17 10.92 14.74
C THR A 17 26.70 10.61 13.33
N GLY A 18 26.62 9.31 13.01
CA GLY A 18 26.00 8.80 11.79
C GLY A 18 24.49 8.75 12.00
N VAL A 19 23.86 9.87 11.69
CA VAL A 19 22.41 10.11 11.74
C VAL A 19 21.67 8.98 11.02
N LEU A 20 20.95 8.13 11.76
CA LEU A 20 19.88 7.29 11.22
C LEU A 20 18.72 8.22 10.82
N TRP A 21 18.82 8.85 9.65
CA TRP A 21 17.68 9.42 8.96
C TRP A 21 17.20 8.41 7.94
N GLY A 22 16.02 7.85 8.19
CA GLY A 22 15.40 6.90 7.30
C GLY A 22 14.33 6.02 7.92
N SER A 23 13.69 6.43 9.03
CA SER A 23 12.41 5.84 9.43
C SER A 23 11.32 6.35 8.48
N GLY A 24 11.32 5.84 7.25
CA GLY A 24 10.15 5.89 6.36
C GLY A 24 9.04 5.02 6.92
N CYS A 25 8.44 5.42 8.04
CA CYS A 25 7.14 4.89 8.44
C CYS A 25 6.16 5.49 7.43
N ALA A 26 5.77 4.70 6.43
CA ALA A 26 4.70 5.06 5.51
C ALA A 26 3.43 5.27 6.35
N THR A 27 3.21 6.51 6.77
CA THR A 27 2.02 6.89 7.52
C THR A 27 0.90 6.90 6.49
N LEU A 28 0.00 5.93 6.61
CA LEU A 28 -1.25 5.97 5.86
C LEU A 28 -1.96 7.29 6.19
N GLY A 29 -2.57 7.89 5.18
CA GLY A 29 -3.25 9.18 5.24
C GLY A 29 -4.59 9.13 5.98
N PRO A 30 -5.51 10.07 5.70
CA PRO A 30 -6.80 10.11 6.37
C PRO A 30 -7.62 8.83 6.14
N VAL A 31 -8.58 8.58 7.03
CA VAL A 31 -9.61 7.55 6.83
C VAL A 31 -10.41 7.87 5.56
N TYR A 32 -11.00 6.84 4.97
CA TYR A 32 -11.76 6.92 3.74
C TYR A 32 -12.76 8.07 3.73
N THR A 33 -12.68 8.84 2.65
CA THR A 33 -13.65 9.84 2.25
C THR A 33 -13.99 9.59 0.79
N LYS A 34 -15.29 9.56 0.49
CA LYS A 34 -15.78 9.46 -0.89
C LYS A 34 -15.28 10.67 -1.70
N ALA A 35 -14.88 10.45 -2.94
CA ALA A 35 -14.34 11.50 -3.78
C ALA A 35 -15.48 12.46 -4.17
N ASP A 36 -15.32 13.74 -3.86
CA ASP A 36 -16.34 14.76 -4.13
C ASP A 36 -16.55 14.98 -5.63
N LYS A 37 -15.50 14.78 -6.43
CA LYS A 37 -15.53 14.96 -7.88
C LYS A 37 -14.75 13.85 -8.57
N ILE A 38 -15.42 13.18 -9.50
CA ILE A 38 -14.76 12.34 -10.51
C ILE A 38 -14.43 13.26 -11.69
N PRO A 39 -13.18 13.28 -12.19
CA PRO A 39 -12.84 14.04 -13.39
C PRO A 39 -13.76 13.70 -14.57
N GLU A 40 -14.00 14.69 -15.44
CA GLU A 40 -14.73 14.46 -16.68
C GLU A 40 -14.01 13.37 -17.50
N ASP A 41 -14.78 12.51 -18.17
CA ASP A 41 -14.28 11.35 -18.92
C ASP A 41 -13.47 10.33 -18.12
N HIS A 42 -13.73 10.20 -16.81
CA HIS A 42 -13.13 9.15 -15.98
C HIS A 42 -14.19 8.36 -15.23
N GLY A 43 -13.88 7.10 -14.95
CA GLY A 43 -14.46 6.34 -13.85
C GLY A 43 -13.50 6.28 -12.66
N LEU A 44 -14.01 5.84 -11.52
CA LEU A 44 -13.23 5.71 -10.28
C LEU A 44 -13.26 4.27 -9.80
N VAL A 45 -12.08 3.68 -9.60
CA VAL A 45 -11.92 2.39 -8.95
C VAL A 45 -11.26 2.61 -7.59
N TYR A 46 -12.00 2.36 -6.52
CA TYR A 46 -11.41 2.27 -5.19
C TYR A 46 -10.75 0.91 -5.03
N ILE A 47 -9.42 0.91 -4.97
CA ILE A 47 -8.63 -0.29 -4.69
C ILE A 47 -8.37 -0.30 -3.20
N TYR A 48 -8.88 -1.29 -2.48
CA TYR A 48 -8.81 -1.27 -1.01
C TYR A 48 -8.58 -2.66 -0.44
N ARG A 49 -8.07 -2.70 0.78
CA ARG A 49 -7.92 -3.93 1.56
C ARG A 49 -8.34 -3.67 3.00
N PRO A 50 -9.44 -4.28 3.46
CA PRO A 50 -9.81 -4.23 4.87
C PRO A 50 -8.67 -4.74 5.76
N SER A 51 -8.58 -4.18 6.96
CA SER A 51 -7.63 -4.69 7.95
C SER A 51 -8.00 -6.13 8.33
N GLY A 52 -7.01 -6.99 8.49
CA GLY A 52 -7.22 -8.39 8.81
C GLY A 52 -6.09 -8.97 9.63
N PHE A 53 -6.41 -9.93 10.50
CA PHE A 53 -5.44 -10.62 11.34
C PHE A 53 -4.51 -11.51 10.49
N ILE A 54 -5.07 -12.23 9.51
CA ILE A 54 -4.31 -13.08 8.59
C ILE A 54 -3.62 -12.21 7.55
N GLY A 55 -2.29 -12.38 7.44
CA GLY A 55 -1.48 -11.66 6.43
C GLY A 55 -1.37 -10.16 6.66
N GLY A 56 -1.69 -9.63 7.86
CA GLY A 56 -1.70 -8.20 8.15
C GLY A 56 -0.37 -7.47 7.89
N GLY A 57 0.76 -8.18 8.03
CA GLY A 57 2.09 -7.66 7.70
C GLY A 57 2.51 -7.80 6.23
N VAL A 58 1.71 -8.44 5.38
CA VAL A 58 1.99 -8.58 3.95
C VAL A 58 1.46 -7.34 3.24
N ALA A 59 2.21 -6.79 2.30
CA ALA A 59 1.75 -5.82 1.31
C ALA A 59 2.10 -6.35 -0.08
N TYR A 60 1.35 -5.93 -1.11
CA TYR A 60 1.61 -6.35 -2.49
C TYR A 60 1.20 -5.28 -3.48
N ASP A 61 1.87 -5.26 -4.63
CA ASP A 61 1.57 -4.29 -5.68
C ASP A 61 0.32 -4.72 -6.46
N VAL A 62 -0.56 -3.75 -6.68
CA VAL A 62 -1.64 -3.83 -7.66
C VAL A 62 -1.19 -3.08 -8.91
N LYS A 63 -1.29 -3.74 -10.05
CA LYS A 63 -0.74 -3.29 -11.33
C LYS A 63 -1.82 -3.25 -12.41
N VAL A 64 -1.63 -2.35 -13.36
CA VAL A 64 -2.34 -2.30 -14.64
C VAL A 64 -1.28 -2.36 -15.74
N GLY A 65 -1.34 -3.39 -16.59
CA GLY A 65 -0.23 -3.70 -17.50
C GLY A 65 1.07 -3.96 -16.71
N GLU A 66 2.13 -3.19 -17.01
CA GLU A 66 3.41 -3.28 -16.28
C GLU A 66 3.55 -2.24 -15.16
N THR A 67 2.62 -1.29 -15.08
CA THR A 67 2.68 -0.15 -14.16
C THR A 67 2.10 -0.52 -12.80
N VAL A 68 2.85 -0.23 -11.73
CA VAL A 68 2.35 -0.27 -10.35
C VAL A 68 1.41 0.90 -10.14
N VAL A 69 0.15 0.61 -9.81
CA VAL A 69 -0.84 1.62 -9.46
C VAL A 69 -0.71 1.98 -7.99
N THR A 70 -0.56 0.98 -7.12
CA THR A 70 -0.40 1.18 -5.68
C THR A 70 0.17 -0.08 -5.01
N THR A 71 0.85 0.09 -3.88
CA THR A 71 1.20 -1.02 -2.98
C THR A 71 0.11 -1.14 -1.91
N LEU A 72 -0.67 -2.22 -1.96
CA LEU A 72 -1.86 -2.40 -1.15
C LEU A 72 -1.52 -2.96 0.24
N HIS A 73 -1.61 -2.09 1.24
CA HIS A 73 -1.39 -2.42 2.66
C HIS A 73 -2.69 -2.89 3.35
N SER A 74 -2.54 -3.63 4.45
CA SER A 74 -3.67 -3.99 5.32
C SER A 74 -4.32 -2.72 5.89
N GLY A 75 -5.64 -2.57 5.71
CA GLY A 75 -6.37 -1.37 6.14
C GLY A 75 -6.14 -0.15 5.25
N GLY A 76 -5.58 -0.31 4.05
CA GLY A 76 -5.32 0.78 3.11
C GLY A 76 -6.34 0.84 1.97
N TYR A 77 -6.54 2.02 1.40
CA TYR A 77 -7.25 2.22 0.13
C TYR A 77 -6.53 3.23 -0.78
N TYR A 78 -6.78 3.12 -2.07
CA TYR A 78 -6.25 4.00 -3.10
C TYR A 78 -7.33 4.31 -4.16
N PRO A 79 -7.63 5.60 -4.43
CA PRO A 79 -8.52 6.00 -5.50
C PRO A 79 -7.78 5.99 -6.85
N TYR A 80 -8.18 5.12 -7.76
CA TYR A 80 -7.65 5.07 -9.12
C TYR A 80 -8.65 5.64 -10.12
N PHE A 81 -8.35 6.81 -10.67
CA PHE A 81 -9.12 7.41 -11.76
C PHE A 81 -8.64 6.83 -13.09
N SER A 82 -9.56 6.26 -13.86
CA SER A 82 -9.24 5.65 -15.15
C SER A 82 -10.15 6.18 -16.24
N LYS A 83 -9.60 6.27 -17.47
CA LYS A 83 -10.43 6.49 -18.64
C LYS A 83 -11.37 5.30 -18.86
N PRO A 84 -12.53 5.50 -19.50
CA PRO A 84 -13.44 4.41 -19.79
C PRO A 84 -12.81 3.31 -20.65
N GLY A 85 -13.19 2.07 -20.38
CA GLY A 85 -12.74 0.87 -21.09
C GLY A 85 -12.34 -0.26 -20.16
N GLU A 86 -11.92 -1.37 -20.76
CA GLU A 86 -11.47 -2.55 -20.03
C GLU A 86 -10.09 -2.32 -19.38
N VAL A 87 -10.05 -2.46 -18.06
CA VAL A 87 -8.82 -2.34 -17.27
C VAL A 87 -8.60 -3.63 -16.49
N GLU A 88 -7.53 -4.37 -16.81
CA GLU A 88 -7.08 -5.52 -16.01
C GLU A 88 -6.22 -5.03 -14.85
N PHE A 89 -6.71 -5.27 -13.64
CA PHE A 89 -5.93 -5.14 -12.41
C PHE A 89 -5.37 -6.50 -12.02
N TRP A 90 -4.08 -6.56 -11.70
CA TRP A 90 -3.46 -7.78 -11.23
C TRP A 90 -2.46 -7.55 -10.11
N ALA A 91 -2.29 -8.57 -9.28
CA ALA A 91 -1.33 -8.60 -8.18
C ALA A 91 -0.65 -9.97 -8.15
N LYS A 92 0.62 -10.02 -7.73
CA LYS A 92 1.37 -11.27 -7.65
C LYS A 92 2.35 -11.27 -6.49
N THR A 93 2.27 -12.30 -5.65
CA THR A 93 3.34 -12.70 -4.73
C THR A 93 3.81 -14.12 -5.11
N GLU A 94 3.38 -15.15 -4.38
CA GLU A 94 3.55 -16.55 -4.79
C GLU A 94 2.63 -16.90 -5.97
N SER A 95 1.40 -16.39 -5.97
CA SER A 95 0.39 -16.60 -7.03
C SER A 95 -0.07 -15.27 -7.61
N ARG A 96 -0.48 -15.30 -8.90
CA ARG A 96 -1.09 -14.16 -9.58
C ARG A 96 -2.60 -14.20 -9.38
N SER A 97 -3.19 -13.06 -9.04
CA SER A 97 -4.64 -12.79 -9.11
C SER A 97 -4.85 -11.64 -10.08
N ALA A 98 -5.84 -11.76 -10.96
CA ALA A 98 -6.19 -10.72 -11.92
C ALA A 98 -7.72 -10.59 -12.02
N VAL A 99 -8.20 -9.37 -12.22
CA VAL A 99 -9.62 -9.06 -12.45
C VAL A 99 -9.70 -7.92 -13.47
N THR A 100 -10.58 -8.08 -14.47
CA THR A 100 -10.86 -7.04 -15.45
C THR A 100 -12.14 -6.30 -15.08
N ILE A 101 -12.12 -4.98 -15.18
CA ILE A 101 -13.27 -4.10 -14.95
C ILE A 101 -13.50 -3.31 -16.24
N ASP A 102 -14.72 -3.32 -16.76
CA ASP A 102 -15.16 -2.37 -17.79
C ASP A 102 -15.53 -1.04 -17.10
N VAL A 103 -14.58 -0.12 -17.06
CA VAL A 103 -14.73 1.16 -16.37
C VAL A 103 -15.58 2.09 -17.24
N MET A 104 -16.65 2.62 -16.68
CA MET A 104 -17.51 3.60 -17.36
C MET A 104 -17.35 5.01 -16.77
N THR A 105 -17.56 6.03 -17.60
CA THR A 105 -17.54 7.44 -17.16
C THR A 105 -18.52 7.69 -16.02
N GLY A 106 -18.04 8.35 -14.96
CA GLY A 106 -18.82 8.73 -13.80
C GLY A 106 -19.25 7.57 -12.89
N LYS A 107 -18.82 6.34 -13.18
CA LYS A 107 -19.11 5.17 -12.34
C LYS A 107 -18.01 4.94 -11.30
N VAL A 108 -18.43 4.41 -10.15
CA VAL A 108 -17.56 4.05 -9.04
C VAL A 108 -17.55 2.53 -8.89
N TYR A 109 -16.37 1.95 -8.73
CA TYR A 109 -16.17 0.52 -8.55
C TYR A 109 -15.31 0.27 -7.31
N TYR A 110 -15.48 -0.90 -6.70
CA TYR A 110 -14.77 -1.30 -5.49
C TYR A 110 -14.00 -2.58 -5.76
N LEU A 111 -12.68 -2.46 -5.88
CA LEU A 111 -11.75 -3.57 -6.05
C LEU A 111 -11.15 -3.94 -4.70
N LYS A 112 -11.67 -5.01 -4.11
CA LYS A 112 -11.21 -5.55 -2.83
C LYS A 112 -9.98 -6.43 -3.03
N GLY A 113 -8.96 -6.15 -2.24
CA GLY A 113 -7.79 -7.01 -2.05
C GLY A 113 -7.87 -7.77 -0.73
N THR A 114 -7.54 -9.05 -0.76
CA THR A 114 -7.32 -9.88 0.43
C THR A 114 -5.99 -10.62 0.34
N VAL A 115 -5.57 -11.24 1.43
CA VAL A 115 -4.37 -12.09 1.49
C VAL A 115 -4.79 -13.46 2.01
N GLY A 116 -4.67 -14.47 1.16
CA GLY A 116 -4.79 -15.87 1.56
C GLY A 116 -3.48 -16.42 2.11
N VAL A 117 -3.56 -17.60 2.73
CA VAL A 117 -2.38 -18.32 3.24
C VAL A 117 -1.55 -18.84 2.06
N GLY A 118 -0.25 -18.58 2.09
CA GLY A 118 0.75 -19.19 1.20
C GLY A 118 1.76 -20.02 1.99
N PHE A 119 2.75 -20.59 1.29
CA PHE A 119 3.72 -21.49 1.94
C PHE A 119 4.83 -20.71 2.66
N PHE A 120 5.30 -19.62 2.07
CA PHE A 120 6.25 -18.67 2.66
C PHE A 120 5.70 -17.24 2.74
N VAL A 121 4.92 -16.79 1.74
CA VAL A 121 4.32 -15.44 1.66
C VAL A 121 2.83 -15.54 1.36
N GLY A 122 2.03 -14.65 1.95
CA GLY A 122 0.59 -14.59 1.68
C GLY A 122 0.27 -14.30 0.21
N ARG A 123 -0.82 -14.90 -0.29
CA ARG A 123 -1.25 -14.84 -1.69
C ARG A 123 -2.29 -13.74 -1.90
N PRO A 124 -2.09 -12.79 -2.84
CA PRO A 124 -3.09 -11.78 -3.11
C PRO A 124 -4.31 -12.41 -3.76
N HIS A 125 -5.48 -11.89 -3.41
CA HIS A 125 -6.70 -12.18 -4.13
C HIS A 125 -7.48 -10.88 -4.33
N LEU A 126 -7.78 -10.59 -5.60
CA LEU A 126 -8.53 -9.41 -6.04
C LEU A 126 -9.96 -9.82 -6.37
N THR A 127 -10.94 -9.01 -5.97
CA THR A 127 -12.36 -9.25 -6.23
C THR A 127 -13.10 -7.94 -6.37
N VAL A 128 -13.94 -7.79 -7.40
CA VAL A 128 -14.87 -6.65 -7.49
C VAL A 128 -16.07 -6.96 -6.62
N VAL A 129 -16.46 -6.02 -5.77
CA VAL A 129 -17.63 -6.15 -4.91
C VAL A 129 -18.72 -5.13 -5.30
N PRO A 130 -19.99 -5.40 -4.97
CA PRO A 130 -21.06 -4.41 -5.10
C PRO A 130 -20.76 -3.13 -4.31
N GLU A 131 -21.25 -1.98 -4.79
CA GLU A 131 -21.01 -0.66 -4.19
C GLU A 131 -21.39 -0.62 -2.70
N GLU A 132 -22.57 -1.14 -2.33
CA GLU A 132 -23.04 -1.17 -0.93
C GLU A 132 -22.07 -1.91 0.01
N VAL A 133 -21.48 -3.01 -0.48
CA VAL A 133 -20.49 -3.79 0.28
C VAL A 133 -19.17 -3.03 0.34
N GLY A 134 -18.73 -2.48 -0.79
CA GLY A 134 -17.50 -1.71 -0.89
C GLY A 134 -17.49 -0.49 0.01
N GLU A 135 -18.56 0.31 0.02
CA GLU A 135 -18.72 1.49 0.87
C GLU A 135 -18.63 1.16 2.36
N LYS A 136 -19.22 0.03 2.76
CA LYS A 136 -19.17 -0.43 4.15
C LYS A 136 -17.79 -0.92 4.54
N GLU A 137 -17.12 -1.68 3.68
CA GLU A 137 -15.83 -2.28 4.02
C GLU A 137 -14.68 -1.27 3.95
N ILE A 138 -14.75 -0.28 3.06
CA ILE A 138 -13.72 0.74 2.88
C ILE A 138 -13.77 1.82 3.96
N SER A 139 -14.88 1.94 4.72
CA SER A 139 -15.10 3.04 5.66
C SER A 139 -13.98 3.20 6.69
N ASP A 140 -13.35 2.11 7.07
CA ASP A 140 -12.29 2.08 8.09
C ASP A 140 -10.88 2.08 7.46
N CYS A 141 -10.78 2.03 6.13
CA CYS A 141 -9.52 2.04 5.41
C CYS A 141 -8.91 3.44 5.40
N LYS A 142 -7.58 3.52 5.36
CA LYS A 142 -6.82 4.76 5.29
C LYS A 142 -6.19 4.97 3.92
N LEU A 143 -6.10 6.22 3.50
CA LEU A 143 -5.58 6.57 2.18
C LEU A 143 -4.12 6.16 2.06
N ILE A 144 -3.79 5.44 1.01
CA ILE A 144 -2.41 5.14 0.62
C ILE A 144 -1.91 6.34 -0.19
N PRO A 145 -0.82 7.01 0.23
CA PRO A 145 -0.26 8.11 -0.54
C PRO A 145 0.25 7.58 -1.89
N GLU A 146 0.19 8.43 -2.93
CA GLU A 146 0.79 8.10 -4.23
C GLU A 146 2.27 7.75 -4.04
N SER A 147 2.68 6.58 -4.56
CA SER A 147 4.09 6.21 -4.60
C SER A 147 4.78 7.08 -5.65
N LYS A 148 5.56 8.07 -5.20
CA LYS A 148 6.46 8.85 -6.06
C LYS A 148 7.59 7.98 -6.63
#